data_AF-M1DPR7-F1
#
_entry.id   AF-M1DPR7-F1
#
_cell.length_a   1.000
_cell.length_b   1.000
_cell.length_c   1.000
_cell.angle_alpha   90.00
_cell.angle_beta   90.00
_cell.angle_gamma   90.00
#
_symmetry.space_group_name_H-M   'P 1'
#
loop_
_entity.id
_entity.type
_entity.pdbx_description
1 polymer ?
#
loop_
_entity_poly.entity_id
_entity_poly.type
_entity_poly.pdbx_seq_one_letter_code
_entity_poly.pdbx_strand_id
1 'polypeptide(L)'
;MGTGSTHIVATTHALYHHPESTTAAKMDKASGADEFFHSILGLFMTGSEHGLLTKFMKLKIFMRTVFFYNFIPSKAEEESCRESKTPWIVTRHLVEIRDLYPAPIIDLQNPWMIKKMITHYETVVGKLVLPFAEAFEHVFRYWTLDTVRSITSGHRKNIDLWDVTEENNPKNYQNEGTFIEMLPNEDYALVCADLFRNCRLRVNDEVGLYWDPRFLFFKFKLIHRFHA
;
A
#
# COMPACT_ATOMS: atom_id res chain seq x y z
N MET A 1 55.23 -66.13 -1.86
CA MET A 1 54.73 -67.39 -2.43
C MET A 1 53.47 -67.07 -3.22
N GLY A 2 53.44 -67.47 -4.50
CA GLY A 2 52.25 -67.48 -5.39
C GLY A 2 51.90 -66.14 -6.05
N THR A 3 52.42 -65.79 -7.23
CA THR A 3 51.86 -66.08 -8.59
C THR A 3 50.52 -65.37 -8.86
N GLY A 4 50.29 -64.58 -9.91
CA GLY A 4 51.09 -64.23 -11.09
C GLY A 4 50.19 -63.57 -12.16
N SER A 5 50.81 -62.67 -12.92
CA SER A 5 50.60 -62.31 -14.34
C SER A 5 49.24 -61.94 -14.98
N THR A 6 49.13 -60.62 -15.28
CA THR A 6 49.10 -59.95 -16.61
C THR A 6 48.11 -60.25 -17.77
N HIS A 7 47.60 -59.11 -18.29
CA HIS A 7 47.17 -58.73 -19.66
C HIS A 7 45.91 -59.39 -20.25
N ILE A 8 45.00 -58.65 -20.91
CA ILE A 8 45.10 -58.18 -22.31
C ILE A 8 44.15 -56.98 -22.57
N VAL A 9 44.59 -56.08 -23.46
CA VAL A 9 43.87 -54.95 -24.10
C VAL A 9 43.11 -55.44 -25.34
N ALA A 10 41.90 -54.91 -25.61
CA ALA A 10 41.39 -54.80 -26.99
C ALA A 10 40.33 -53.70 -27.14
N THR A 11 40.66 -52.74 -27.99
CA THR A 11 39.83 -51.69 -28.63
C THR A 11 38.84 -52.30 -29.64
N THR A 12 37.71 -51.63 -29.96
CA THR A 12 37.19 -51.42 -31.36
C THR A 12 35.83 -50.69 -31.39
N HIS A 13 35.85 -49.50 -32.00
CA HIS A 13 34.92 -48.80 -32.93
C HIS A 13 33.38 -48.68 -32.73
N ALA A 14 32.98 -47.43 -32.47
CA ALA A 14 32.13 -46.51 -33.26
C ALA A 14 30.99 -47.00 -34.19
N LEU A 15 29.82 -46.34 -34.08
CA LEU A 15 28.98 -46.01 -35.23
C LEU A 15 28.32 -44.62 -35.07
N TYR A 16 28.34 -43.88 -36.17
CA TYR A 16 27.80 -42.53 -36.43
C TYR A 16 26.28 -42.41 -36.27
N HIS A 17 25.80 -41.19 -35.95
CA HIS A 17 24.86 -40.42 -36.80
C HIS A 17 24.78 -38.95 -36.31
N HIS A 18 25.00 -38.03 -37.25
CA HIS A 18 24.73 -36.57 -37.19
C HIS A 18 23.41 -36.33 -37.99
N PRO A 19 22.89 -35.10 -38.18
CA PRO A 19 22.77 -33.89 -37.37
C PRO A 19 21.28 -33.50 -37.17
N GLU A 20 20.97 -32.43 -36.42
CA GLU A 20 20.06 -31.37 -36.92
C GLU A 20 19.96 -30.19 -35.93
N SER A 21 20.08 -29.00 -36.52
CA SER A 21 19.93 -27.68 -35.93
C SER A 21 18.48 -27.41 -35.55
N THR A 22 18.19 -26.78 -34.41
CA THR A 22 17.00 -25.91 -34.25
C THR A 22 17.21 -24.94 -33.07
N THR A 23 17.46 -23.68 -33.46
CA THR A 23 16.83 -22.45 -32.95
C THR A 23 17.00 -22.06 -31.48
N ALA A 24 17.77 -20.99 -31.29
CA ALA A 24 17.78 -20.14 -30.11
C ALA A 24 16.38 -19.57 -29.83
N ALA A 25 15.81 -19.94 -28.68
CA ALA A 25 14.71 -19.19 -28.08
C ALA A 25 15.31 -18.03 -27.26
N LYS A 26 15.10 -16.83 -27.78
CA LYS A 26 15.33 -15.55 -27.10
C LYS A 26 14.36 -15.51 -25.92
N MET A 27 14.87 -15.70 -24.71
CA MET A 27 14.08 -15.56 -23.49
C MET A 27 14.01 -14.07 -23.16
N ASP A 28 12.91 -13.45 -23.57
CA ASP A 28 12.57 -12.10 -23.18
C ASP A 28 12.50 -12.03 -21.64
N LYS A 29 13.20 -11.05 -21.08
CA LYS A 29 13.13 -10.69 -19.66
C LYS A 29 11.70 -10.25 -19.33
N ALA A 30 10.88 -11.18 -18.87
CA ALA A 30 9.69 -10.84 -18.12
C ALA A 30 10.13 -10.27 -16.76
N SER A 31 9.68 -9.05 -16.50
CA SER A 31 9.88 -8.30 -15.25
C SER A 31 9.37 -9.11 -14.06
N GLY A 32 10.24 -9.38 -13.08
CA GLY A 32 9.93 -10.15 -11.86
C GLY A 32 8.86 -9.54 -10.94
N ALA A 33 8.26 -8.40 -11.32
CA ALA A 33 7.11 -7.84 -10.62
C ALA A 33 5.85 -8.70 -10.83
N ASP A 34 5.62 -9.24 -12.04
CA ASP A 34 4.37 -9.96 -12.36
C ASP A 34 4.28 -11.33 -11.68
N GLU A 35 5.40 -12.04 -11.49
CA GLU A 35 5.40 -13.35 -10.82
C GLU A 35 5.15 -13.24 -9.30
N PHE A 36 5.61 -12.17 -8.67
CA PHE A 36 5.40 -11.95 -7.23
C PHE A 36 3.91 -11.70 -6.91
N PHE A 37 3.23 -10.88 -7.71
CA PHE A 37 1.80 -10.60 -7.51
C PHE A 37 0.94 -11.83 -7.79
N HIS A 38 1.32 -12.67 -8.76
CA HIS A 38 0.63 -13.93 -9.04
C HIS A 38 0.86 -15.01 -7.98
N SER A 39 2.05 -15.08 -7.36
CA SER A 39 2.37 -16.09 -6.34
C SER A 39 1.54 -15.93 -5.06
N ILE A 40 1.35 -14.69 -4.59
CA ILE A 40 0.52 -14.40 -3.40
C ILE A 40 -0.97 -14.64 -3.69
N LEU A 41 -1.43 -14.33 -4.91
CA LEU A 41 -2.81 -14.58 -5.35
C LEU A 41 -3.10 -16.07 -5.58
N GLY A 42 -2.11 -16.83 -6.04
CA GLY A 42 -2.24 -18.25 -6.40
C GLY A 42 -2.36 -19.20 -5.22
N LEU A 43 -1.99 -18.77 -4.01
CA LEU A 43 -2.04 -19.64 -2.83
C LEU A 43 -3.43 -19.75 -2.18
N PHE A 44 -4.40 -18.91 -2.54
CA PHE A 44 -5.66 -18.84 -1.79
C PHE A 44 -6.96 -18.90 -2.59
N MET A 45 -6.98 -18.82 -3.93
CA MET A 45 -8.26 -18.67 -4.64
C MET A 45 -8.39 -19.58 -5.85
N THR A 46 -9.51 -20.30 -5.90
CA THR A 46 -9.94 -21.01 -7.10
C THR A 46 -10.65 -20.04 -8.06
N GLY A 47 -10.64 -20.34 -9.37
CA GLY A 47 -11.05 -19.39 -10.42
C GLY A 47 -12.48 -18.81 -10.32
N SER A 48 -13.38 -19.41 -9.54
CA SER A 48 -14.74 -18.88 -9.29
C SER A 48 -14.74 -17.74 -8.26
N GLU A 49 -13.85 -17.79 -7.28
CA GLU A 49 -13.75 -16.81 -6.19
C GLU A 49 -13.10 -15.51 -6.68
N HIS A 50 -12.16 -15.60 -7.63
CA HIS A 50 -11.58 -14.43 -8.30
C HIS A 50 -12.64 -13.61 -9.06
N GLY A 51 -13.60 -14.28 -9.71
CA GLY A 51 -14.71 -13.62 -10.41
C GLY A 51 -15.70 -12.93 -9.46
N LEU A 52 -16.00 -13.55 -8.32
CA LEU A 52 -16.82 -12.97 -7.26
C LEU A 52 -16.12 -11.79 -6.59
N LEU A 53 -14.83 -11.91 -6.27
CA LEU A 53 -14.04 -10.80 -5.75
C LEU A 53 -14.01 -9.65 -6.73
N THR A 54 -13.72 -9.90 -8.01
CA THR A 54 -13.68 -8.84 -9.04
C THR A 54 -15.03 -8.13 -9.17
N LYS A 55 -16.15 -8.86 -9.09
CA LYS A 55 -17.51 -8.27 -9.07
C LYS A 55 -17.78 -7.50 -7.77
N PHE A 56 -17.38 -8.02 -6.62
CA PHE A 56 -17.58 -7.39 -5.31
C PHE A 56 -16.73 -6.13 -5.15
N MET A 57 -15.50 -6.13 -5.68
CA MET A 57 -14.62 -4.97 -5.80
C MET A 57 -15.21 -3.93 -6.74
N LYS A 58 -15.66 -4.34 -7.93
CA LYS A 58 -16.38 -3.45 -8.85
C LYS A 58 -17.62 -2.83 -8.21
N LEU A 59 -18.31 -3.54 -7.33
CA LEU A 59 -19.49 -3.05 -6.62
C LEU A 59 -19.13 -2.12 -5.43
N LYS A 60 -18.01 -2.37 -4.74
CA LYS A 60 -17.52 -1.50 -3.64
C LYS A 60 -16.77 -0.24 -4.09
N ILE A 61 -16.27 -0.20 -5.33
CA ILE A 61 -15.54 0.97 -5.89
C ILE A 61 -16.47 2.19 -6.17
N PHE A 62 -17.78 2.07 -5.97
CA PHE A 62 -18.75 3.14 -6.25
C PHE A 62 -19.13 4.04 -5.05
N MET A 63 -18.52 3.87 -3.87
CA MET A 63 -18.75 4.78 -2.74
C MET A 63 -17.61 5.80 -2.67
N ARG A 64 -17.89 7.08 -2.94
CA ARG A 64 -16.89 8.15 -2.86
C ARG A 64 -17.30 9.22 -1.88
N THR A 65 -16.34 9.53 -1.03
CA THR A 65 -16.44 10.55 0.00
C THR A 65 -15.77 11.82 -0.52
N VAL A 66 -16.40 12.99 -0.35
CA VAL A 66 -15.82 14.31 -0.62
C VAL A 66 -15.93 15.19 0.62
N PHE A 67 -14.88 15.93 0.96
CA PHE A 67 -14.99 16.98 1.98
C PHE A 67 -15.52 18.26 1.33
N PHE A 68 -16.63 18.75 1.86
CA PHE A 68 -17.16 20.07 1.59
C PHE A 68 -16.72 21.01 2.71
N TYR A 69 -16.21 22.18 2.35
CA TYR A 69 -15.93 23.22 3.32
C TYR A 69 -17.11 24.19 3.33
N ASN A 70 -17.76 24.35 4.49
CA ASN A 70 -18.72 25.44 4.69
C ASN A 70 -17.94 26.71 4.99
N PHE A 71 -17.42 27.35 3.93
CA PHE A 71 -16.74 28.63 4.05
C PHE A 71 -17.70 29.76 4.43
N ILE A 72 -18.98 29.61 4.10
CA ILE A 72 -20.03 30.61 4.34
C ILE A 72 -20.91 30.08 5.49
N PRO A 73 -20.95 30.76 6.65
CA PRO A 73 -21.89 30.42 7.72
C PRO A 73 -23.33 30.57 7.25
N SER A 74 -24.23 29.74 7.78
CA SER A 74 -25.65 30.02 7.66
C SER A 74 -26.02 31.29 8.42
N LYS A 75 -27.13 31.93 8.05
CA LYS A 75 -27.61 33.14 8.73
C LYS A 75 -27.77 32.95 10.24
N ALA A 76 -28.25 31.77 10.66
CA ALA A 76 -28.44 31.43 12.07
C ALA A 76 -27.10 31.30 12.83
N GLU A 77 -26.08 30.72 12.20
CA GLU A 77 -24.74 30.61 12.78
C GLU A 77 -24.06 31.98 12.87
N GLU A 78 -24.19 32.81 11.84
CA GLU A 78 -23.66 34.18 11.83
C GLU A 78 -24.29 35.06 12.92
N GLU A 79 -25.60 34.92 13.16
CA GLU A 79 -26.34 35.62 14.21
C GLU A 79 -25.92 35.14 15.61
N SER A 80 -25.77 33.82 15.82
CA SER A 80 -25.26 33.25 17.08
C SER A 80 -23.83 33.69 17.39
N CYS A 81 -22.91 33.71 16.41
CA CYS A 81 -21.56 34.21 16.59
C CYS A 81 -21.52 35.72 16.91
N ARG A 82 -22.41 36.51 16.28
CA ARG A 82 -22.57 37.94 16.59
C ARG A 82 -23.03 38.17 18.02
N GLU A 83 -24.03 37.42 18.48
CA GLU A 83 -24.59 37.53 19.84
C GLU A 83 -23.58 37.13 20.92
N SER A 84 -22.84 36.04 20.67
CA SER A 84 -21.85 35.50 21.61
C SER A 84 -20.47 36.16 21.55
N LYS A 85 -20.22 37.04 20.56
CA LYS A 85 -18.91 37.66 20.26
C LYS A 85 -17.79 36.64 20.01
N THR A 86 -18.12 35.41 19.65
CA THR A 86 -17.13 34.38 19.32
C THR A 86 -16.76 34.47 17.84
N PRO A 87 -15.47 34.32 17.47
CA PRO A 87 -15.08 34.26 16.07
C PRO A 87 -15.69 33.05 15.37
N TRP A 88 -16.08 33.22 14.10
CA TRP A 88 -16.59 32.13 13.26
C TRP A 88 -15.50 31.08 13.03
N ILE A 89 -15.85 29.81 13.22
CA ILE A 89 -14.97 28.67 12.96
C ILE A 89 -15.50 27.98 11.71
N VAL A 90 -14.66 27.89 10.67
CA VAL A 90 -15.00 27.18 9.43
C VAL A 90 -15.19 25.71 9.75
N THR A 91 -16.40 25.21 9.52
CA THR A 91 -16.73 23.80 9.75
C THR A 91 -16.59 23.00 8.45
N ARG A 92 -15.88 21.87 8.52
CA ARG A 92 -15.74 20.92 7.41
C ARG A 92 -16.88 19.90 7.48
N HIS A 93 -17.60 19.72 6.38
CA HIS A 93 -18.67 18.74 6.25
C HIS A 93 -18.30 17.66 5.26
N LEU A 94 -18.42 16.42 5.69
CA LEU A 94 -18.21 15.28 4.81
C LEU A 94 -19.48 15.01 4.00
N VAL A 95 -19.37 15.08 2.68
CA VAL A 95 -20.48 14.83 1.75
C VAL A 95 -20.17 13.62 0.88
N GLU A 96 -21.19 12.83 0.57
CA GLU A 96 -21.07 11.75 -0.41
C GLU A 96 -21.42 12.32 -1.78
N ILE A 97 -20.46 12.30 -2.72
CA ILE A 97 -20.74 12.67 -4.12
C ILE A 97 -20.73 11.38 -4.94
N ARG A 98 -21.92 10.97 -5.37
CA ARG A 98 -22.08 9.91 -6.35
C ARG A 98 -21.89 10.55 -7.74
N ASP A 99 -21.10 9.89 -8.59
CA ASP A 99 -21.10 10.07 -10.05
C ASP A 99 -20.27 11.19 -10.73
N LEU A 100 -19.60 12.11 -10.02
CA LEU A 100 -18.88 13.22 -10.70
C LEU A 100 -17.37 13.01 -10.97
N TYR A 101 -16.64 12.24 -10.15
CA TYR A 101 -15.19 12.06 -10.32
C TYR A 101 -14.73 10.63 -9.99
N PRO A 102 -14.13 9.85 -10.94
CA PRO A 102 -13.52 8.55 -10.67
C PRO A 102 -12.50 8.58 -9.53
N ALA A 103 -12.41 7.51 -8.74
CA ALA A 103 -11.34 7.33 -7.76
C ALA A 103 -10.04 7.16 -8.55
N PRO A 104 -8.89 7.61 -8.03
CA PRO A 104 -7.64 7.49 -8.75
C PRO A 104 -7.41 6.04 -9.17
N ILE A 105 -7.04 5.85 -10.43
CA ILE A 105 -6.60 4.54 -10.90
C ILE A 105 -5.21 4.34 -10.33
N ILE A 106 -5.00 3.23 -9.63
CA ILE A 106 -3.70 2.90 -9.04
C ILE A 106 -2.81 2.36 -10.15
N ASP A 107 -1.71 3.06 -10.43
CA ASP A 107 -0.65 2.53 -11.27
C ASP A 107 0.12 1.46 -10.49
N LEU A 108 -0.01 0.21 -10.90
CA LEU A 108 0.69 -0.91 -10.24
C LEU A 108 2.21 -0.88 -10.47
N GLN A 109 2.69 -0.16 -11.49
CA GLN A 109 4.13 0.00 -11.74
C GLN A 109 4.77 1.02 -10.80
N ASN A 110 3.99 2.01 -10.34
CA ASN A 110 4.41 2.98 -9.34
C ASN A 110 3.26 3.25 -8.35
N PRO A 111 2.97 2.30 -7.45
CA PRO A 111 1.77 2.36 -6.61
C PRO A 111 1.89 3.36 -5.47
N TRP A 112 3.09 3.90 -5.23
CA TRP A 112 3.43 4.83 -4.14
C TRP A 112 2.80 6.21 -4.36
N MET A 113 1.48 6.30 -4.17
CA MET A 113 0.72 7.55 -4.32
C MET A 113 1.13 8.60 -3.30
N ILE A 114 1.50 8.16 -2.08
CA ILE A 114 1.98 9.04 -1.03
C ILE A 114 3.48 8.80 -0.88
N LYS A 115 4.30 9.74 -1.36
CA LYS A 115 5.76 9.75 -1.17
C LYS A 115 6.14 10.93 -0.30
N LYS A 116 6.96 10.68 0.73
CA LYS A 116 7.42 11.76 1.59
C LYS A 116 8.73 11.43 2.29
N MET A 117 9.36 12.49 2.78
CA MET A 117 10.49 12.42 3.68
C MET A 117 10.02 12.32 5.12
N ILE A 118 10.65 11.44 5.90
CA ILE A 118 10.43 11.32 7.33
C ILE A 118 10.97 12.56 8.04
N THR A 119 10.10 13.22 8.80
CA THR A 119 10.46 14.40 9.59
C THR A 119 10.99 14.04 10.97
N HIS A 120 11.69 14.99 11.61
CA HIS A 120 12.13 14.83 13.00
C HIS A 120 10.95 14.56 13.95
N TYR A 121 9.85 15.27 13.79
CA TYR A 121 8.63 15.07 14.58
C TYR A 121 8.12 13.62 14.49
N GLU A 122 8.04 13.06 13.28
CA GLU A 122 7.57 11.69 13.05
C GLU A 122 8.47 10.65 13.71
N THR A 123 9.79 10.86 13.70
CA THR A 123 10.73 9.96 14.40
C THR A 123 10.57 10.00 15.91
N VAL A 124 10.31 11.17 16.49
CA VAL A 124 10.14 11.35 17.94
C VAL A 124 8.82 10.74 18.42
N VAL A 125 7.75 10.96 17.66
CA VAL A 125 6.39 10.53 18.04
C VAL A 125 6.09 9.09 17.60
N GLY A 126 6.84 8.57 16.62
CA GLY A 126 6.64 7.21 16.08
C GLY A 126 5.35 7.08 15.26
N LYS A 127 4.98 8.14 14.55
CA LYS A 127 3.77 8.21 13.71
C LYS A 127 4.11 8.75 12.34
N LEU A 128 3.50 8.21 11.30
CA LEU A 128 3.59 8.77 9.95
C LEU A 128 2.45 9.78 9.74
N VAL A 129 2.79 11.04 9.58
CA VAL A 129 1.82 12.12 9.33
C VAL A 129 1.43 12.11 7.86
N LEU A 130 0.14 12.04 7.60
CA LEU A 130 -0.49 12.12 6.29
C LEU A 130 -1.20 13.48 6.21
N PRO A 131 -0.73 14.40 5.36
CA PRO A 131 -1.45 15.64 5.11
C PRO A 131 -2.90 15.35 4.70
N PHE A 132 -3.82 16.22 5.10
CA PHE A 132 -5.24 16.09 4.77
C PHE A 132 -5.48 15.74 3.28
N ALA A 133 -4.82 16.46 2.36
CA ALA A 133 -5.00 16.27 0.92
C ALA A 133 -4.61 14.85 0.46
N GLU A 134 -3.49 14.32 0.97
CA GLU A 134 -2.97 12.99 0.64
C GLU A 134 -3.87 11.90 1.22
N ALA A 135 -4.25 12.02 2.50
CA ALA A 135 -5.16 11.08 3.14
C ALA A 135 -6.53 11.06 2.46
N PHE A 136 -7.04 12.24 2.11
CA PHE A 136 -8.31 12.35 1.42
C PHE A 136 -8.27 11.68 0.05
N GLU A 137 -7.37 12.13 -0.84
CA GLU A 137 -7.34 11.71 -2.24
C GLU A 137 -6.96 10.23 -2.40
N HIS A 138 -6.00 9.76 -1.61
CA HIS A 138 -5.38 8.44 -1.82
C HIS A 138 -5.85 7.37 -0.84
N VAL A 139 -6.61 7.72 0.21
CA VAL A 139 -7.13 6.76 1.19
C VAL A 139 -8.65 6.86 1.29
N PHE A 140 -9.18 8.02 1.69
CA PHE A 140 -10.60 8.15 2.02
C PHE A 140 -11.54 8.09 0.81
N ARG A 141 -11.03 8.33 -0.41
CA ARG A 141 -11.80 8.09 -1.65
C ARG A 141 -12.22 6.64 -1.84
N TYR A 142 -11.59 5.69 -1.13
CA TYR A 142 -11.93 4.27 -1.17
C TYR A 142 -12.70 3.80 0.06
N TRP A 143 -13.00 4.69 1.00
CA TRP A 143 -13.62 4.36 2.28
C TRP A 143 -15.08 4.79 2.31
N THR A 144 -15.88 4.11 3.14
CA THR A 144 -17.28 4.49 3.34
C THR A 144 -17.38 5.81 4.11
N LEU A 145 -18.42 6.59 3.80
CA LEU A 145 -18.72 7.85 4.47
C LEU A 145 -18.72 7.73 6.00
N ASP A 146 -19.34 6.67 6.53
CA ASP A 146 -19.42 6.45 7.97
C ASP A 146 -18.06 6.17 8.61
N THR A 147 -17.16 5.49 7.90
CA THR A 147 -15.81 5.22 8.40
C THR A 147 -15.01 6.52 8.49
N VAL A 148 -15.07 7.34 7.44
CA VAL A 148 -14.37 8.63 7.41
C VAL A 148 -14.97 9.59 8.44
N ARG A 149 -16.32 9.63 8.56
CA ARG A 149 -17.02 10.43 9.58
C ARG A 149 -16.57 10.05 10.99
N SER A 150 -16.45 8.76 11.26
CA SER A 150 -15.97 8.26 12.55
C SER A 150 -14.56 8.79 12.88
N ILE A 151 -13.63 8.72 11.93
CA ILE A 151 -12.27 9.26 12.12
C ILE A 151 -12.29 10.77 12.32
N THR A 152 -13.07 11.51 11.52
CA THR A 152 -13.15 12.98 11.65
C THR A 152 -13.77 13.41 12.98
N SER A 153 -14.55 12.54 13.63
CA SER A 153 -15.05 12.74 14.99
C SER A 153 -14.02 12.40 16.08
N GLY A 154 -12.79 12.07 15.71
CA GLY A 154 -11.69 11.75 16.63
C GLY A 154 -11.58 10.27 16.99
N HIS A 155 -12.39 9.39 16.40
CA HIS A 155 -12.24 7.95 16.64
C HIS A 155 -11.05 7.38 15.86
N ARG A 156 -10.47 6.32 16.41
CA ARG A 156 -9.39 5.58 15.76
C ARG A 156 -9.97 4.49 14.86
N LYS A 157 -9.32 4.27 13.72
CA LYS A 157 -9.62 3.14 12.85
C LYS A 157 -8.43 2.21 12.76
N ASN A 158 -8.58 1.02 13.33
CA ASN A 158 -7.60 -0.05 13.15
C ASN A 158 -7.52 -0.44 11.68
N ILE A 159 -6.29 -0.62 11.22
CA ILE A 159 -5.94 -0.91 9.83
C ILE A 159 -4.74 -1.83 9.82
N ASP A 160 -4.66 -2.67 8.79
CA ASP A 160 -3.49 -3.50 8.57
C ASP A 160 -2.44 -2.72 7.77
N LEU A 161 -1.17 -2.99 8.06
CA LEU A 161 -0.04 -2.37 7.39
C LEU A 161 0.97 -3.44 6.98
N TRP A 162 1.21 -3.54 5.68
CA TRP A 162 2.22 -4.41 5.10
C TRP A 162 3.47 -3.61 4.74
N ASP A 163 4.59 -3.91 5.39
CA ASP A 163 5.91 -3.45 4.97
C ASP A 163 6.46 -4.40 3.90
N VAL A 164 6.62 -3.86 2.70
CA VAL A 164 7.13 -4.54 1.50
C VAL A 164 8.48 -3.98 1.08
N THR A 165 9.24 -3.41 2.01
CA THR A 165 10.61 -2.95 1.77
C THR A 165 11.52 -4.11 1.35
N GLU A 166 11.45 -5.22 2.07
CA GLU A 166 12.08 -6.48 1.68
C GLU A 166 11.11 -7.29 0.82
N GLU A 167 11.29 -7.24 -0.51
CA GLU A 167 10.35 -7.85 -1.48
C GLU A 167 10.13 -9.35 -1.23
N ASN A 168 11.17 -10.07 -0.80
CA ASN A 168 11.10 -11.50 -0.53
C ASN A 168 10.56 -11.86 0.86
N ASN A 169 10.39 -10.88 1.76
CA ASN A 169 10.01 -11.12 3.15
C ASN A 169 9.12 -9.99 3.68
N PRO A 170 7.91 -9.83 3.13
CA PRO A 170 7.00 -8.78 3.54
C PRO A 170 6.54 -9.02 4.99
N LYS A 171 6.50 -7.94 5.78
CA LYS A 171 6.10 -7.99 7.19
C LYS A 171 4.72 -7.37 7.36
N ASN A 172 3.84 -8.05 8.07
CA ASN A 172 2.51 -7.55 8.36
C ASN A 172 2.42 -7.08 9.82
N TYR A 173 2.00 -5.83 10.01
CA TYR A 173 1.74 -5.23 11.31
C TYR A 173 0.24 -5.24 11.60
N GLN A 174 -0.27 -6.43 11.92
CA GLN A 174 -1.65 -6.67 12.38
C GLN A 174 -1.68 -6.66 13.91
N ASN A 175 -2.02 -5.52 14.52
CA ASN A 175 -2.25 -5.43 15.96
C ASN A 175 -3.10 -4.21 16.32
N GLU A 176 -3.61 -4.14 17.56
CA GLU A 176 -4.31 -2.97 18.12
C GLU A 176 -3.45 -1.68 18.11
N GLY A 177 -2.14 -1.82 17.91
CA GLY A 177 -1.19 -0.71 17.79
C GLY A 177 -1.12 -0.05 16.40
N THR A 178 -1.80 -0.61 15.39
CA THR A 178 -1.78 -0.07 14.01
C THR A 178 -3.14 0.55 13.65
N PHE A 179 -3.20 1.87 13.55
CA PHE A 179 -4.44 2.59 13.27
C PHE A 179 -4.23 3.95 12.61
N ILE A 180 -5.30 4.49 12.02
CA ILE A 180 -5.39 5.89 11.61
C ILE A 180 -6.14 6.70 12.67
N GLU A 181 -5.62 7.89 12.97
CA GLU A 181 -6.29 8.91 13.77
C GLU A 181 -6.17 10.30 13.14
N MET A 182 -7.10 11.19 13.47
CA MET A 182 -7.01 12.61 13.13
C MET A 182 -6.16 13.35 14.15
N LEU A 183 -5.30 14.25 13.68
CA LEU A 183 -4.46 15.13 14.49
C LEU A 183 -5.16 16.48 14.77
N PRO A 184 -4.72 17.24 15.78
CA PRO A 184 -5.33 18.54 16.12
C PRO A 184 -5.28 19.58 14.99
N ASN A 185 -4.35 19.44 14.05
CA ASN A 185 -4.21 20.30 12.87
C ASN A 185 -5.02 19.80 11.67
N GLU A 186 -5.94 18.85 11.88
CA GLU A 186 -6.82 18.25 10.86
C GLU A 186 -6.08 17.40 9.79
N ASP A 187 -4.78 17.18 9.97
CA ASP A 187 -4.05 16.11 9.28
C ASP A 187 -4.34 14.76 9.92
N TYR A 188 -3.83 13.70 9.32
CA TYR A 188 -4.00 12.34 9.82
C TYR A 188 -2.65 11.74 10.20
N ALA A 189 -2.69 10.74 11.06
CA ALA A 189 -1.52 9.95 11.40
C ALA A 189 -1.80 8.47 11.20
N LEU A 190 -0.92 7.81 10.46
CA LEU A 190 -0.76 6.37 10.50
C LEU A 190 0.15 6.03 11.68
N VAL A 191 -0.45 5.47 12.72
CA VAL A 191 0.26 5.07 13.94
C VAL A 191 0.69 3.62 13.78
N CYS A 192 1.99 3.35 13.88
CA CYS A 192 2.54 1.99 13.92
C CYS A 192 3.95 2.02 14.53
N ALA A 193 4.06 1.79 15.84
CA ALA A 193 5.35 1.86 16.54
C ALA A 193 6.36 0.79 16.06
N ASP A 194 5.86 -0.39 15.69
CA ASP A 194 6.69 -1.51 15.22
C ASP A 194 7.33 -1.21 13.87
N LEU A 195 6.65 -0.45 13.00
CA LEU A 195 7.21 0.00 11.73
C LEU A 195 8.51 0.80 11.94
N PHE A 196 8.46 1.83 12.80
CA PHE A 196 9.62 2.69 13.08
C PHE A 196 10.78 1.89 13.68
N ARG A 197 10.48 0.96 14.60
CA ARG A 197 11.48 0.11 15.27
C ARG A 197 12.14 -0.87 14.30
N ASN A 198 11.35 -1.56 13.49
CA ASN A 198 11.82 -2.64 12.63
C ASN A 198 12.49 -2.12 11.37
N CYS A 199 11.95 -1.04 10.78
CA CYS A 199 12.56 -0.40 9.60
C CYS A 199 13.72 0.53 9.97
N ARG A 200 13.87 0.86 11.26
CA ARG A 200 14.85 1.84 11.78
C ARG A 200 14.77 3.14 10.99
N LEU A 201 13.56 3.69 10.88
CA LEU A 201 13.31 4.92 10.14
C LEU A 201 14.01 6.10 10.80
N ARG A 202 14.65 6.93 9.98
CA ARG A 202 15.42 8.11 10.40
C ARG A 202 14.89 9.35 9.71
N VAL A 203 15.26 10.50 10.26
CA VAL A 203 15.00 11.79 9.63
C VAL A 203 15.62 11.79 8.24
N ASN A 204 14.89 12.30 7.27
CA ASN A 204 15.22 12.35 5.84
C ASN A 204 15.20 11.00 5.10
N ASP A 205 14.78 9.90 5.72
CA ASP A 205 14.44 8.71 4.93
C ASP A 205 13.24 9.01 4.02
N GLU A 206 13.27 8.56 2.78
CA GLU A 206 12.14 8.65 1.85
C GLU A 206 11.30 7.38 1.94
N VAL A 207 10.00 7.54 2.18
CA VAL A 207 9.06 6.43 2.28
C VAL A 207 7.93 6.57 1.28
N GLY A 208 7.48 5.42 0.79
CA GLY A 208 6.28 5.27 -0.02
C GLY A 208 5.19 4.60 0.78
N LEU A 209 3.97 5.13 0.66
CA LEU A 209 2.77 4.58 1.24
C LEU A 209 1.68 4.55 0.17
N TYR A 210 0.90 3.48 0.14
CA TYR A 210 -0.34 3.45 -0.64
C TYR A 210 -1.39 2.58 0.02
N TRP A 211 -2.66 2.94 -0.17
CA TRP A 211 -3.80 2.14 0.25
C TRP A 211 -4.15 1.15 -0.86
N ASP A 212 -4.16 -0.15 -0.58
CA ASP A 212 -4.63 -1.15 -1.54
C ASP A 212 -6.15 -1.35 -1.36
N PRO A 213 -7.01 -0.79 -2.24
CA PRO A 213 -8.46 -0.90 -2.10
C PRO A 213 -8.96 -2.32 -2.33
N ARG A 214 -8.11 -3.20 -2.87
CA ARG A 214 -8.48 -4.61 -3.05
C ARG A 214 -8.45 -5.32 -1.71
N PHE A 215 -7.35 -5.20 -1.00
CA PHE A 215 -7.15 -5.95 0.23
C PHE A 215 -7.45 -5.15 1.50
N LEU A 216 -7.80 -3.86 1.35
CA LEU A 216 -8.21 -2.96 2.42
C LEU A 216 -7.13 -2.78 3.51
N PHE A 217 -5.88 -2.63 3.08
CA PHE A 217 -4.75 -2.38 3.96
C PHE A 217 -3.75 -1.43 3.31
N PHE A 218 -2.87 -0.86 4.13
CA PHE A 218 -1.75 -0.07 3.63
C PHE A 218 -0.58 -0.95 3.22
N LYS A 219 0.14 -0.52 2.18
CA LYS A 219 1.49 -0.99 1.90
C LYS A 219 2.48 0.14 2.09
N PHE A 220 3.57 -0.20 2.76
CA PHE A 220 4.69 0.68 3.05
C PHE A 220 5.95 0.15 2.38
N LYS A 221 6.79 1.07 1.89
CA LYS A 221 8.15 0.77 1.44
C LYS A 221 9.08 1.91 1.83
N LEU A 222 10.22 1.58 2.44
CA LEU A 222 11.35 2.50 2.51
C LEU A 222 11.97 2.59 1.11
N ILE A 223 11.81 3.74 0.45
CA ILE A 223 12.26 3.98 -0.93
C ILE A 223 13.75 4.30 -0.95
N HIS A 224 14.15 5.25 -0.11
CA HIS A 224 15.53 5.70 -0.01
C HIS A 224 15.91 5.88 1.45
N ARG A 225 17.05 5.32 1.83
CA ARG A 225 17.62 5.53 3.17
C ARG A 225 18.60 6.69 3.11
N PHE A 226 18.41 7.67 3.98
CA PHE A 226 19.36 8.76 4.12
C PHE A 226 20.64 8.23 4.78
N HIS A 227 21.75 8.32 4.06
CA HIS A 227 23.08 8.05 4.57
C HIS A 227 23.71 9.38 4.98
N ALA A 228 23.79 9.58 6.30
CA ALA A 228 24.58 10.65 6.90
C ALA A 228 26.06 10.28 6.97
#